data_AF-A0A9D5ZYR9-F1
#
_entry.id   AF-A0A9D5ZYR9-F1
#
_cell.length_a   1.000
_cell.length_b   1.000
_cell.length_c   1.000
_cell.angle_alpha   90.00
_cell.angle_beta   90.00
_cell.angle_gamma   90.00
#
_symmetry.space_group_name_H-M   'P 1'
#
loop_
_entity.id
_entity.type
_entity.pdbx_description
1 polymer ?
#
loop_
_entity_poly.entity_id
_entity_poly.type
_entity_poly.pdbx_seq_one_letter_code
_entity_poly.pdbx_strand_id
1 'polypeptide(L)'
;MRKLITYTMMAILITVVISISTGNKSEAGSATYYMPYLHTNAGNVVYCVIGNVSSNALTGTFSTMTTETGTATQTAGTSFSIAANTTQMITFSGTTITTGSSTITISDVTSGSYSGKLSFTGTATSTNVACTDIPMSCFQGTTNPKRNLAGHTCDDGTSTLAY
;
A
#
# COMPACT_ATOMS: atom_id res chain seq x y z
N MET A 1 48.35 -12.59 23.67
CA MET A 1 46.99 -13.19 23.75
C MET A 1 45.88 -12.16 23.94
N ARG A 2 45.97 -11.21 24.90
CA ARG A 2 44.90 -10.20 25.12
C ARG A 2 44.59 -9.29 23.92
N LYS A 3 45.61 -8.87 23.16
CA LYS A 3 45.43 -8.02 21.96
C LYS A 3 44.71 -8.74 20.80
N LEU A 4 44.91 -10.04 20.65
CA LEU A 4 44.30 -10.84 19.57
C LEU A 4 42.77 -10.95 19.74
N ILE A 5 42.31 -11.08 20.99
CA ILE A 5 40.88 -11.19 21.34
C ILE A 5 40.15 -9.86 21.08
N THR A 6 40.81 -8.72 21.31
CA THR A 6 40.23 -7.39 21.05
C THR A 6 40.05 -7.12 19.55
N TYR A 7 41.01 -7.53 18.72
CA TYR A 7 40.88 -7.38 17.27
C TYR A 7 39.78 -8.28 16.68
N THR A 8 39.59 -9.50 17.21
CA THR A 8 38.50 -10.37 16.76
C THR A 8 37.10 -9.87 17.15
N MET A 9 36.91 -9.28 18.35
CA MET A 9 35.61 -8.71 18.70
C MET A 9 35.26 -7.46 17.88
N MET A 10 36.24 -6.62 17.57
CA MET A 10 36.01 -5.41 16.75
C MET A 10 35.70 -5.77 15.29
N ALA A 11 36.34 -6.80 14.74
CA ALA A 11 36.04 -7.31 13.40
C ALA A 11 34.62 -7.90 13.29
N ILE A 12 34.15 -8.62 14.32
CA ILE A 12 32.78 -9.16 14.37
C ILE A 12 31.75 -8.02 14.42
N LEU A 13 32.02 -6.96 15.21
CA LEU A 13 31.12 -5.79 15.27
C LEU A 13 31.03 -5.08 13.91
N ILE A 14 32.13 -4.96 13.18
CA ILE A 14 32.16 -4.30 11.86
C ILE A 14 31.39 -5.14 10.82
N THR A 15 31.47 -6.46 10.85
CA THR A 15 30.68 -7.32 9.94
C THR A 15 29.17 -7.33 10.25
N VAL A 16 28.78 -7.20 11.52
CA VAL A 16 27.36 -7.12 11.90
C VAL A 16 26.75 -5.77 11.48
N VAL A 17 27.51 -4.67 11.53
CA VAL A 17 27.02 -3.35 11.12
C VAL A 17 26.84 -3.22 9.60
N ILE A 18 27.63 -3.91 8.79
CA ILE A 18 27.48 -3.91 7.32
C ILE A 18 26.23 -4.69 6.86
N SER A 19 25.65 -5.53 7.72
CA SER A 19 24.46 -6.32 7.38
C SER A 19 23.13 -5.54 7.55
N ILE A 20 23.17 -4.26 7.94
CA ILE A 20 21.95 -3.44 8.18
C ILE A 20 21.67 -2.45 7.04
N SER A 21 22.59 -2.24 6.10
CA SER A 21 22.37 -1.26 5.03
C SER A 21 22.40 -1.90 3.65
N THR A 22 21.28 -2.53 3.29
CA THR A 22 20.59 -2.40 2.00
C THR A 22 19.44 -3.39 2.09
N GLY A 23 18.30 -2.95 2.62
CA GLY A 23 17.05 -3.60 2.25
C GLY A 23 17.01 -3.57 0.73
N ASN A 24 17.11 -4.76 0.11
CA ASN A 24 17.05 -4.90 -1.33
C ASN A 24 15.80 -4.16 -1.78
N LYS A 25 15.96 -3.02 -2.48
CA LYS A 25 14.82 -2.37 -3.12
C LYS A 25 14.34 -3.36 -4.17
N SER A 26 13.16 -3.92 -3.94
CA SER A 26 12.50 -4.97 -4.70
C SER A 26 12.62 -4.81 -6.21
N GLU A 27 12.73 -5.93 -6.93
CA GLU A 27 12.57 -6.03 -8.39
C GLU A 27 11.09 -6.06 -8.83
N ALA A 28 10.11 -5.92 -7.94
CA ALA A 28 8.72 -5.70 -8.35
C ALA A 28 8.49 -4.20 -8.61
N GLY A 29 8.16 -3.86 -9.85
CA GLY A 29 7.82 -2.49 -10.26
C GLY A 29 6.53 -1.92 -9.67
N SER A 30 5.91 -2.60 -8.68
CA SER A 30 4.64 -2.20 -8.08
C SER A 30 4.48 -2.66 -6.62
N ALA A 31 3.86 -1.83 -5.80
CA ALA A 31 3.36 -2.20 -4.47
C ALA A 31 1.83 -2.33 -4.51
N THR A 32 1.28 -3.39 -3.92
CA THR A 32 -0.15 -3.67 -3.92
C THR A 32 -0.69 -3.83 -2.51
N TYR A 33 -1.68 -3.00 -2.18
CA TYR A 33 -2.46 -3.14 -0.97
C TYR A 33 -3.67 -4.03 -1.19
N TYR A 34 -3.81 -5.08 -0.39
CA TYR A 34 -5.01 -5.91 -0.30
C TYR A 34 -5.90 -5.39 0.80
N MET A 35 -7.14 -5.09 0.45
CA MET A 35 -8.18 -4.60 1.35
C MET A 35 -9.20 -5.73 1.53
N PRO A 36 -9.22 -6.41 2.68
CA PRO A 36 -10.07 -7.58 2.88
C PRO A 36 -11.55 -7.22 2.86
N TYR A 37 -11.90 -6.02 3.32
CA TYR A 37 -13.27 -5.61 3.53
C TYR A 37 -13.54 -4.17 3.09
N LEU A 38 -14.36 -4.05 2.06
CA LEU A 38 -15.07 -2.87 1.58
C LEU A 38 -16.57 -3.22 1.43
N HIS A 39 -17.42 -2.23 1.20
CA HIS A 39 -18.86 -2.47 1.14
C HIS A 39 -19.65 -1.39 0.39
N THR A 40 -20.82 -1.77 -0.15
CA THR A 40 -21.63 -0.92 -1.04
C THR A 40 -22.58 0.08 -0.39
N ASN A 41 -22.86 0.01 0.92
CA ASN A 41 -23.69 1.02 1.57
C ASN A 41 -22.84 2.25 2.00
N ALA A 42 -23.31 3.43 1.58
CA ALA A 42 -22.62 4.71 1.74
C ALA A 42 -22.51 5.20 3.20
N GLY A 43 -23.20 4.57 4.15
CA GLY A 43 -23.06 4.85 5.59
C GLY A 43 -21.79 4.24 6.20
N ASN A 44 -21.19 3.24 5.54
CA ASN A 44 -19.96 2.58 6.00
C ASN A 44 -18.76 2.98 5.13
N VAL A 45 -18.48 4.28 5.07
CA VAL A 45 -17.37 4.84 4.29
C VAL A 45 -16.02 4.35 4.85
N VAL A 46 -15.11 3.99 3.97
CA VAL A 46 -13.70 3.72 4.31
C VAL A 46 -12.83 4.85 3.76
N TYR A 47 -11.95 5.36 4.61
CA TYR A 47 -11.00 6.42 4.29
C TYR A 47 -9.59 5.86 4.44
N CYS A 48 -8.82 5.84 3.37
CA CYS A 48 -7.43 5.43 3.40
C CYS A 48 -6.55 6.64 3.11
N VAL A 49 -5.67 6.97 4.07
CA VAL A 49 -4.68 8.03 3.93
C VAL A 49 -3.39 7.38 3.48
N ILE A 50 -2.90 7.81 2.33
CA ILE A 50 -1.75 7.21 1.65
C ILE A 50 -0.66 8.25 1.54
N GLY A 51 0.48 7.98 2.15
CA GLY A 51 1.69 8.79 1.98
C GLY A 51 2.52 8.24 0.83
N ASN A 52 2.91 9.08 -0.12
CA ASN A 52 3.97 8.77 -1.06
C ASN A 52 5.25 9.40 -0.54
N VAL A 53 6.10 8.61 0.13
CA VAL A 53 7.40 9.07 0.63
C VAL A 53 8.54 8.82 -0.36
N SER A 54 8.19 8.34 -1.57
CA SER A 54 9.15 8.16 -2.65
C SER A 54 9.49 9.50 -3.32
N SER A 55 10.59 9.50 -4.06
CA SER A 55 11.02 10.63 -4.90
C SER A 55 10.22 10.77 -6.20
N ASN A 56 9.31 9.83 -6.51
CA ASN A 56 8.61 9.78 -7.78
C ASN A 56 7.09 9.88 -7.59
N ALA A 57 6.40 10.39 -8.60
CA ALA A 57 4.95 10.31 -8.61
C ALA A 57 4.52 8.84 -8.80
N LEU A 58 3.40 8.49 -8.19
CA LEU A 58 2.81 7.17 -8.25
C LEU A 58 1.55 7.21 -9.10
N THR A 59 1.34 6.15 -9.86
CA THR A 59 0.07 5.84 -10.51
C THR A 59 -0.62 4.76 -9.69
N GLY A 60 -1.76 5.09 -9.10
CA GLY A 60 -2.61 4.17 -8.36
C GLY A 60 -3.72 3.63 -9.25
N THR A 61 -4.01 2.34 -9.11
CA THR A 61 -5.13 1.66 -9.76
C THR A 61 -5.87 0.82 -8.72
N PHE A 62 -7.19 0.72 -8.87
CA PHE A 62 -8.01 -0.12 -8.01
C PHE A 62 -8.54 -1.32 -8.81
N SER A 63 -8.79 -2.43 -8.15
CA SER A 63 -9.50 -3.57 -8.73
C SER A 63 -10.27 -4.28 -7.64
N THR A 64 -11.46 -4.75 -7.96
CA THR A 64 -12.24 -5.62 -7.08
C THR A 64 -11.70 -7.03 -7.13
N MET A 65 -11.80 -7.74 -6.02
CA MET A 65 -11.40 -9.15 -5.94
C MET A 65 -12.57 -9.99 -5.46
N THR A 66 -12.67 -11.20 -6.00
CA THR A 66 -13.64 -12.21 -5.54
C THR A 66 -13.35 -12.73 -4.13
N THR A 67 -12.09 -12.69 -3.72
CA THR A 67 -11.57 -13.06 -2.38
C THR A 67 -10.33 -12.22 -2.05
N GLU A 68 -9.88 -12.19 -0.80
CA GLU A 68 -8.78 -11.34 -0.32
C GLU A 68 -7.45 -11.54 -1.08
N THR A 69 -7.17 -12.74 -1.59
CA THR A 69 -5.99 -13.06 -2.41
C THR A 69 -6.37 -13.58 -3.80
N GLY A 70 -7.63 -13.42 -4.20
CA GLY A 70 -8.18 -13.99 -5.43
C GLY A 70 -7.77 -13.25 -6.69
N THR A 71 -8.07 -13.84 -7.84
CA THR A 71 -7.95 -13.16 -9.13
C THR A 71 -8.90 -11.96 -9.13
N ALA A 72 -8.37 -10.79 -9.54
CA ALA A 72 -9.18 -9.60 -9.71
C ALA A 72 -10.29 -9.88 -10.73
N THR A 73 -11.54 -9.59 -10.35
CA THR A 73 -12.69 -9.85 -11.23
C THR A 73 -12.75 -8.82 -12.34
N GLN A 74 -12.32 -7.57 -12.06
CA GLN A 74 -12.08 -6.52 -13.04
C GLN A 74 -11.05 -5.48 -12.55
N THR A 75 -10.31 -4.89 -13.49
CA THR A 75 -9.49 -3.69 -13.27
C THR A 75 -10.40 -2.47 -13.29
N ALA A 76 -10.44 -1.66 -12.23
CA ALA A 76 -11.14 -0.38 -12.31
C ALA A 76 -10.44 0.48 -13.37
N GLY A 77 -11.19 0.87 -14.41
CA GLY A 77 -10.68 1.42 -15.66
C GLY A 77 -10.05 2.81 -15.58
N THR A 78 -9.81 3.36 -14.39
CA THR A 78 -9.20 4.67 -14.21
C THR A 78 -8.11 4.65 -13.16
N SER A 79 -6.93 5.11 -13.57
CA SER A 79 -5.81 5.38 -12.68
C SER A 79 -5.93 6.77 -12.07
N PHE A 80 -5.32 6.96 -10.90
CA PHE A 80 -5.12 8.26 -10.28
C PHE A 80 -3.64 8.47 -9.96
N SER A 81 -3.24 9.72 -9.69
CA SER A 81 -1.85 10.06 -9.41
C SER A 81 -1.67 10.59 -8.00
N ILE A 82 -0.61 10.13 -7.33
CA ILE A 82 -0.13 10.68 -6.06
C ILE A 82 1.23 11.32 -6.32
N ALA A 83 1.36 12.62 -6.11
CA ALA A 83 2.64 13.32 -6.28
C ALA A 83 3.69 12.82 -5.26
N ALA A 84 4.97 12.90 -5.65
CA ALA A 84 6.10 12.58 -4.77
C ALA A 84 6.06 13.41 -3.49
N ASN A 85 6.41 12.81 -2.35
CA ASN A 85 6.45 13.47 -1.03
C ASN A 85 5.13 14.13 -0.61
N THR A 86 3.99 13.54 -1.01
CA THR A 86 2.67 14.04 -0.63
C THR A 86 1.83 12.97 0.02
N THR A 87 0.75 13.39 0.68
CA THR A 87 -0.27 12.50 1.22
C THR A 87 -1.58 12.74 0.47
N GLN A 88 -2.28 11.66 0.13
CA GLN A 88 -3.60 11.73 -0.48
C GLN A 88 -4.58 10.84 0.26
N MET A 89 -5.81 11.33 0.43
CA MET A 89 -6.91 10.55 0.96
C MET A 89 -7.67 9.90 -0.19
N ILE A 90 -7.85 8.58 -0.09
CA ILE A 90 -8.77 7.79 -0.91
C ILE A 90 -10.00 7.48 -0.08
N THR A 91 -11.17 7.77 -0.63
CA THR A 91 -12.47 7.52 0.02
C THR A 91 -13.23 6.46 -0.76
N PHE A 92 -13.53 5.34 -0.13
CA PHE A 92 -14.42 4.30 -0.64
C PHE A 92 -15.80 4.50 -0.04
N SER A 93 -16.77 4.87 -0.86
CA SER A 93 -18.15 5.09 -0.45
C SER A 93 -19.09 4.39 -1.43
N GLY A 94 -19.68 3.30 -0.97
CA GLY A 94 -20.50 2.44 -1.78
C GLY A 94 -19.74 1.83 -2.96
N THR A 95 -20.15 2.18 -4.18
CA THR A 95 -19.52 1.75 -5.43
C THR A 95 -18.62 2.84 -6.02
N THR A 96 -18.23 3.83 -5.22
CA THR A 96 -17.46 4.98 -5.68
C THR A 96 -16.17 5.12 -4.88
N ILE A 97 -15.08 5.41 -5.59
CA ILE A 97 -13.78 5.73 -5.03
C ILE A 97 -13.45 7.17 -5.40
N THR A 98 -13.20 8.01 -4.41
CA THR A 98 -12.81 9.41 -4.61
C THR A 98 -11.37 9.62 -4.16
N THR A 99 -10.56 10.25 -5.01
CA THR A 99 -9.15 10.53 -4.74
C THR A 99 -8.76 11.87 -5.37
N GLY A 100 -8.48 12.87 -4.54
CA GLY A 100 -8.32 14.25 -5.01
C GLY A 100 -9.56 14.74 -5.78
N SER A 101 -9.37 15.12 -7.04
CA SER A 101 -10.45 15.52 -7.95
C SER A 101 -11.02 14.37 -8.80
N SER A 102 -10.44 13.18 -8.71
CA SER A 102 -10.87 12.01 -9.48
C SER A 102 -11.95 11.24 -8.72
N THR A 103 -12.96 10.79 -9.46
CA THR A 103 -14.00 9.87 -8.98
C THR A 103 -14.03 8.67 -9.91
N ILE A 104 -13.97 7.48 -9.31
CA ILE A 104 -13.93 6.18 -9.99
C ILE A 104 -15.18 5.41 -9.57
N THR A 105 -15.93 4.89 -10.53
CA THR A 105 -17.10 4.05 -10.26
C THR A 105 -16.73 2.58 -10.44
N ILE A 106 -17.03 1.78 -9.42
CA ILE A 106 -16.91 0.33 -9.39
C ILE A 106 -18.20 -0.23 -9.99
N SER A 107 -18.15 -0.67 -11.25
CA SER A 107 -19.34 -1.06 -12.02
C SER A 107 -19.83 -2.49 -11.74
N ASP A 108 -18.98 -3.33 -11.16
CA ASP A 108 -19.19 -4.76 -10.98
C ASP A 108 -19.73 -5.15 -9.59
N VAL A 109 -19.60 -4.25 -8.61
CA VAL A 109 -20.15 -4.47 -7.28
C VAL A 109 -21.53 -3.83 -7.21
N THR A 110 -22.58 -4.66 -7.15
CA THR A 110 -23.97 -4.20 -7.11
C THR A 110 -24.53 -4.13 -5.69
N SER A 111 -24.07 -4.99 -4.79
CA SER A 111 -24.50 -5.00 -3.38
C SER A 111 -23.54 -5.81 -2.49
N GLY A 112 -23.55 -5.50 -1.19
CA GLY A 112 -22.88 -6.30 -0.16
C GLY A 112 -21.48 -5.82 0.17
N SER A 113 -20.66 -6.77 0.62
CA SER A 113 -19.26 -6.55 0.97
C SER A 113 -18.36 -7.16 -0.10
N TYR A 114 -17.21 -6.55 -0.33
CA TYR A 114 -16.25 -6.96 -1.35
C TYR A 114 -14.83 -6.72 -0.87
N SER A 115 -13.88 -7.45 -1.44
CA SER A 115 -12.45 -7.18 -1.26
C SER A 115 -11.95 -6.35 -2.44
N GLY A 116 -10.87 -5.62 -2.23
CA GLY A 116 -10.25 -4.80 -3.26
C GLY A 116 -8.74 -4.87 -3.19
N LYS A 117 -8.08 -4.66 -4.32
CA LYS A 117 -6.65 -4.38 -4.36
C LYS A 117 -6.40 -2.98 -4.89
N LEU A 118 -5.41 -2.32 -4.30
CA LEU A 118 -4.94 -1.01 -4.69
C LEU A 118 -3.46 -1.13 -5.08
N SER A 119 -3.18 -1.05 -6.37
CA SER A 119 -1.82 -1.24 -6.91
C SER A 119 -1.21 0.09 -7.32
N PHE A 120 0.05 0.29 -6.94
CA PHE A 120 0.83 1.49 -7.19
C PHE A 120 2.06 1.16 -8.04
N THR A 121 2.28 1.94 -9.08
CA THR A 121 3.49 1.90 -9.90
C THR A 121 4.12 3.29 -9.95
N GLY A 122 5.44 3.38 -10.13
CA GLY A 122 6.09 4.65 -10.37
C GLY A 122 5.78 5.15 -11.79
N THR A 123 5.62 6.47 -11.97
CA THR A 123 5.38 7.05 -13.30
C THR A 123 6.58 6.97 -14.25
N ALA A 124 7.80 6.76 -13.71
CA ALA A 124 8.97 6.47 -14.52
C ALA A 124 9.17 4.95 -14.64
N THR A 125 9.37 4.47 -15.87
CA THR A 125 9.39 3.07 -16.31
C THR A 125 10.45 2.17 -15.64
N SER A 126 11.31 2.71 -14.78
CA SER A 126 12.33 2.00 -14.02
C SER A 126 12.24 2.21 -12.50
N THR A 127 11.15 2.81 -12.03
CA THR A 127 11.00 3.09 -10.60
C THR A 127 10.34 1.92 -9.89
N ASN A 128 11.13 1.20 -9.11
CA ASN A 128 10.61 0.21 -8.19
C ASN A 128 9.88 0.92 -7.05
N VAL A 129 8.73 0.39 -6.69
CA VAL A 129 7.86 0.94 -5.64
C VAL A 129 7.75 -0.12 -4.55
N ALA A 130 8.30 0.17 -3.38
CA ALA A 130 8.21 -0.74 -2.24
C ALA A 130 7.04 -0.36 -1.33
N CYS A 131 6.55 -1.31 -0.54
CA CYS A 131 5.52 -1.07 0.47
C CYS A 131 5.94 -0.01 1.50
N THR A 132 7.24 0.07 1.81
CA THR A 132 7.80 1.08 2.70
C THR A 132 7.77 2.49 2.13
N ASP A 133 7.70 2.63 0.80
CA ASP A 133 7.64 3.93 0.13
C ASP A 133 6.21 4.51 0.11
N ILE A 134 5.21 3.69 0.44
CA ILE A 134 3.81 4.04 0.37
C ILE A 134 3.09 3.68 1.67
N PRO A 135 3.40 4.28 2.83
CA PRO A 135 2.64 4.00 4.05
C PRO A 135 1.15 4.33 3.89
N MET A 136 0.29 3.42 4.36
CA MET A 136 -1.17 3.60 4.31
C MET A 136 -1.83 3.29 5.65
N SER A 137 -2.76 4.17 6.04
CA SER A 137 -3.66 3.97 7.19
C SER A 137 -5.10 4.10 6.75
N CYS A 138 -5.92 3.08 7.01
CA CYS A 138 -7.33 3.06 6.68
C CYS A 138 -8.22 3.16 7.92
N PHE A 139 -9.35 3.84 7.78
CA PHE A 139 -10.33 4.09 8.83
C PHE A 139 -11.74 3.85 8.30
N GLN A 140 -12.61 3.28 9.12
CA GLN A 140 -13.99 3.00 8.76
C GLN A 140 -14.98 3.82 9.60
N GLY A 141 -16.04 4.27 8.92
CA GLY A 141 -17.24 4.83 9.52
C GLY A 141 -17.24 6.36 9.56
N THR A 142 -18.39 6.87 10.00
CA THR A 142 -18.69 8.30 10.13
C THR A 142 -18.55 8.81 11.57
N THR A 143 -18.15 7.96 12.52
CA THR A 143 -17.99 8.32 13.93
C THR A 143 -16.71 9.11 14.18
N ASN A 144 -16.68 9.90 15.26
CA ASN A 144 -15.49 10.59 15.73
C ASN A 144 -15.12 10.12 17.16
N PRO A 145 -13.95 9.50 17.39
CA PRO A 145 -12.95 9.14 16.37
C PRO A 145 -13.44 8.03 15.45
N LYS A 146 -12.87 7.99 14.23
CA LYS A 146 -13.10 6.88 13.28
C LYS A 146 -12.38 5.63 13.80
N ARG A 147 -12.90 4.45 13.48
CA ARG A 147 -12.26 3.17 13.86
C ARG A 147 -11.20 2.81 12.83
N ASN A 148 -10.06 2.28 13.28
CA ASN A 148 -9.05 1.75 12.36
C ASN A 148 -9.64 0.56 11.59
N LEU A 149 -9.42 0.57 10.27
CA LEU A 149 -9.62 -0.63 9.46
C LEU A 149 -8.35 -1.47 9.63
N ALA A 150 -8.50 -2.66 10.20
CA ALA A 150 -7.41 -3.60 10.38
C ALA A 150 -7.40 -4.65 9.27
N GLY A 151 -6.23 -5.21 9.00
CA GLY A 151 -6.07 -6.38 8.15
C GLY A 151 -5.80 -6.04 6.68
N HIS A 152 -5.50 -4.79 6.33
CA HIS A 152 -4.94 -4.53 5.01
C HIS A 152 -3.46 -4.89 5.00
N THR A 153 -3.03 -5.52 3.92
CA THR A 153 -1.64 -5.93 3.71
C THR A 153 -1.08 -5.25 2.49
N CYS A 154 0.20 -4.90 2.49
CA CYS A 154 0.92 -4.46 1.31
C CYS A 154 1.89 -5.55 0.88
N ASP A 155 1.91 -5.88 -0.40
CA ASP A 155 2.86 -6.78 -1.03
C ASP A 155 3.59 -6.07 -2.19
N ASP A 156 4.91 -6.11 -2.18
CA ASP A 156 5.78 -5.59 -3.25
C ASP A 156 6.62 -6.69 -3.91
N GLY A 157 6.14 -7.94 -3.89
CA GLY A 157 6.81 -9.12 -4.42
C GLY A 157 8.00 -9.62 -3.61
N THR A 158 8.46 -8.85 -2.61
CA THR A 158 9.59 -9.23 -1.75
C THR A 158 9.25 -9.20 -0.26
N SER A 159 8.35 -8.29 0.13
CA SER A 159 7.94 -8.10 1.50
C SER A 159 6.43 -7.96 1.56
N THR A 160 5.84 -8.62 2.56
CA THR A 160 4.43 -8.41 2.92
C THR A 160 4.38 -7.66 4.26
N LEU A 161 3.82 -6.45 4.25
CA LEU A 161 3.58 -5.65 5.45
C LEU A 161 2.10 -5.73 5.84
N ALA A 162 1.80 -6.04 7.09
CA ALA A 162 0.44 -6.07 7.61
C ALA A 162 0.18 -4.88 8.53
N TYR A 163 -1.01 -4.29 8.44
CA TYR A 163 -1.41 -3.07 9.14
C TYR A 163 -2.75 -3.23 9.87
#